data_AF-A0A5N4CBK7-F1
#
_entry.id   AF-A0A5N4CBK7-F1
#
_cell.length_a   1.000
_cell.length_b   1.000
_cell.length_c   1.000
_cell.angle_alpha   90.00
_cell.angle_beta   90.00
_cell.angle_gamma   90.00
#
_symmetry.space_group_name_H-M   'P 1'
#
loop_
_entity.id
_entity.type
_entity.pdbx_description
1 polymer ?
#
loop_
_entity_poly.entity_id
_entity_poly.type
_entity_poly.pdbx_seq_one_letter_code
_entity_poly.pdbx_strand_id
1 'polypeptide(L)'
;MSVNNPLSGVSSSSALHPEPLVGHRGCLGTVMSTLAALILSQDSPILSSALGTIFSKWDLPVFTLPFNIAVTLYLAATGHYNLFFPTTLLQPISSVPNITWSEVQVPLVALTLATPFDSIYFGLCGFNSTLACIAIGGMFYVITWQTHVLAVACALFAAYLGTALANGLSVFGLPPCTWPFCLSALTFLLLTTNNPAIYRLPLSKVTYPEANRIYYLSQEKNRRASTITKYQAYDIS
;
A
#
# COMPACT_ATOMS: atom_id res chain seq x y z
N MET A 1 -4.80 -6.07 2.72
CA MET A 1 -4.49 -7.51 2.69
C MET A 1 -3.25 -7.82 3.54
N SER A 2 -3.24 -7.42 4.81
CA SER A 2 -2.19 -7.82 5.77
C SER A 2 -2.83 -8.78 6.77
N VAL A 3 -3.32 -9.90 6.23
CA VAL A 3 -3.94 -10.96 7.03
C VAL A 3 -3.06 -12.18 6.81
N ASN A 4 -2.30 -12.58 7.83
CA ASN A 4 -1.63 -13.89 7.85
C ASN A 4 -2.67 -14.99 8.09
N ASN A 5 -3.65 -15.11 7.17
CA ASN A 5 -4.68 -16.15 7.19
C ASN A 5 -4.72 -16.85 5.83
N PRO A 6 -4.43 -18.16 5.75
CA PRO A 6 -4.39 -18.92 4.51
C PRO A 6 -5.73 -18.98 3.77
N LEU A 7 -6.86 -18.72 4.45
CA LEU A 7 -8.19 -18.71 3.83
C LEU A 7 -8.47 -17.44 3.01
N SER A 8 -7.74 -16.34 3.24
CA SER A 8 -7.92 -15.08 2.48
C SER A 8 -7.30 -15.11 1.08
N GLY A 9 -6.33 -16.00 0.85
CA GLY A 9 -5.72 -16.20 -0.48
C GLY A 9 -6.65 -16.93 -1.45
N VAL A 10 -7.52 -17.79 -0.93
CA VAL A 10 -8.42 -18.63 -1.74
C VAL A 10 -9.55 -17.81 -2.37
N SER A 11 -10.07 -16.78 -1.67
CA SER A 11 -11.16 -15.94 -2.20
C SER A 11 -10.71 -14.96 -3.29
N SER A 12 -9.42 -14.64 -3.39
CA SER A 12 -8.87 -13.74 -4.42
C SER A 12 -8.66 -14.44 -5.78
N SER A 13 -8.74 -15.78 -5.80
CA SER A 13 -8.37 -16.61 -6.94
C SER A 13 -9.53 -16.93 -7.90
N SER A 14 -10.77 -16.56 -7.55
CA SER A 14 -11.98 -17.02 -8.24
C SER A 14 -12.52 -16.10 -9.35
N ALA A 15 -11.79 -15.06 -9.77
CA ALA A 15 -12.33 -13.99 -10.63
C ALA A 15 -11.76 -13.88 -12.06
N LEU A 16 -10.94 -14.84 -12.54
CA LEU A 16 -10.37 -14.78 -13.90
C LEU A 16 -10.99 -15.84 -14.83
N HIS A 17 -11.78 -15.40 -15.81
CA HIS A 17 -12.24 -16.23 -16.94
C HIS A 17 -11.80 -15.58 -18.27
N PRO A 18 -11.05 -16.26 -19.16
CA PRO A 18 -10.77 -15.76 -20.51
C PRO A 18 -11.33 -16.65 -21.66
N GLU A 19 -11.62 -16.01 -22.81
CA GLU A 19 -12.18 -16.52 -24.09
C GLU A 19 -11.16 -17.30 -24.98
N PRO A 20 -11.57 -18.21 -25.90
CA PRO A 20 -10.73 -19.36 -26.30
C PRO A 20 -9.89 -19.27 -27.60
N LEU A 21 -10.14 -18.37 -28.57
CA LEU A 21 -9.57 -18.53 -29.93
C LEU A 21 -8.40 -17.59 -30.30
N VAL A 22 -8.11 -16.59 -29.46
CA VAL A 22 -6.83 -15.84 -29.41
C VAL A 22 -5.80 -16.57 -28.52
N GLY A 23 -6.11 -17.80 -28.14
CA GLY A 23 -5.48 -18.53 -27.04
C GLY A 23 -4.05 -19.00 -27.30
N HIS A 24 -3.66 -19.47 -28.49
CA HIS A 24 -2.40 -20.24 -28.58
C HIS A 24 -1.12 -19.37 -28.61
N ARG A 25 -1.10 -18.28 -29.40
CA ARG A 25 0.00 -17.28 -29.39
C ARG A 25 -0.06 -16.36 -28.17
N GLY A 26 -1.28 -16.03 -27.71
CA GLY A 26 -1.52 -15.34 -26.45
C GLY A 26 -1.01 -16.14 -25.25
N CYS A 27 -1.25 -17.45 -25.20
CA CYS A 27 -0.77 -18.33 -24.13
C CYS A 27 0.74 -18.43 -24.09
N LEU A 28 1.47 -18.49 -25.21
CA LEU A 28 2.93 -18.51 -25.17
C LEU A 28 3.50 -17.18 -24.64
N GLY A 29 2.89 -16.06 -25.03
CA GLY A 29 3.22 -14.72 -24.55
C GLY A 29 2.90 -14.52 -23.07
N THR A 30 1.68 -14.88 -22.67
CA THR A 30 1.24 -14.88 -21.27
C THR A 30 2.09 -15.84 -20.44
N VAL A 31 2.40 -17.04 -20.92
CA VAL A 31 3.26 -17.99 -20.19
C VAL A 31 4.66 -17.41 -20.02
N MET A 32 5.27 -16.80 -21.02
CA MET A 32 6.60 -16.18 -20.89
C MET A 32 6.62 -14.90 -20.05
N SER A 33 5.58 -14.06 -20.11
CA SER A 33 5.41 -12.91 -19.20
C SER A 33 5.09 -13.33 -17.77
N THR A 34 4.31 -14.40 -17.59
CA THR A 34 4.04 -14.99 -16.27
C THR A 34 5.30 -15.67 -15.74
N LEU A 35 6.09 -16.31 -16.61
CA LEU A 35 7.39 -16.89 -16.28
C LEU A 35 8.41 -15.80 -15.92
N ALA A 36 8.43 -14.66 -16.64
CA ALA A 36 9.26 -13.51 -16.30
C ALA A 36 8.80 -12.85 -14.99
N ALA A 37 7.50 -12.72 -14.75
CA ALA A 37 6.95 -12.26 -13.48
C ALA A 37 7.24 -13.25 -12.33
N LEU A 38 7.26 -14.55 -12.61
CA LEU A 38 7.65 -15.60 -11.67
C LEU A 38 9.17 -15.58 -11.39
N ILE A 39 10.01 -15.32 -12.40
CA ILE A 39 11.46 -15.14 -12.24
C ILE A 39 11.73 -13.85 -11.42
N LEU A 40 11.03 -12.76 -11.70
CA LEU A 40 11.07 -11.53 -10.88
C LEU A 40 10.49 -11.73 -9.47
N SER A 41 9.61 -12.72 -9.28
CA SER A 41 9.17 -13.14 -7.94
C SER A 41 10.25 -13.95 -7.21
N GLN A 42 11.09 -14.69 -7.94
CA GLN A 42 12.27 -15.38 -7.40
C GLN A 42 13.44 -14.41 -7.08
N ASP A 43 13.48 -13.23 -7.71
CA ASP A 43 14.43 -12.14 -7.39
C ASP A 43 13.97 -11.21 -6.24
N SER A 44 12.73 -11.36 -5.78
CA SER A 44 12.17 -10.63 -4.64
C SER A 44 12.86 -10.83 -3.28
N PRO A 45 13.54 -11.95 -2.94
CA PRO A 45 14.24 -12.10 -1.67
C PRO A 45 15.46 -11.18 -1.56
N ILE A 46 16.18 -10.95 -2.66
CA ILE A 46 17.36 -10.08 -2.68
C ILE A 46 16.93 -8.63 -2.50
N LEU A 47 15.92 -8.20 -3.25
CA LEU A 47 15.42 -6.84 -3.13
C LEU A 47 14.71 -6.61 -1.78
N SER A 48 13.97 -7.60 -1.29
CA SER A 48 13.34 -7.55 0.04
C SER A 48 14.37 -7.57 1.16
N SER A 49 15.47 -8.31 1.04
CA SER A 49 16.55 -8.32 2.05
C SER A 49 17.38 -7.03 2.01
N ALA A 50 17.67 -6.49 0.83
CA ALA A 50 18.32 -5.20 0.67
C ALA A 50 17.47 -4.07 1.27
N LEU A 51 16.19 -3.98 0.90
CA LEU A 51 15.27 -2.99 1.47
C LEU A 51 15.03 -3.23 2.95
N GLY A 52 14.91 -4.49 3.38
CA GLY A 52 14.77 -4.84 4.79
C GLY A 52 15.98 -4.40 5.61
N THR A 53 17.19 -4.54 5.08
CA THR A 53 18.42 -4.06 5.75
C THR A 53 18.39 -2.55 5.92
N ILE A 54 17.98 -1.80 4.89
CA ILE A 54 17.87 -0.34 4.95
C ILE A 54 16.77 0.09 5.94
N PHE A 55 15.59 -0.51 5.85
CA PHE A 55 14.41 -0.12 6.63
C PHE A 55 14.43 -0.62 8.08
N SER A 56 15.16 -1.68 8.38
CA SER A 56 15.35 -2.17 9.75
C SER A 56 15.92 -1.10 10.69
N LYS A 57 16.74 -0.17 10.15
CA LYS A 57 17.29 0.97 10.92
C LYS A 57 16.21 1.89 11.49
N TRP A 58 15.06 1.97 10.84
CA TRP A 58 13.91 2.76 11.28
C TRP A 58 12.75 1.89 11.76
N ASP A 59 12.95 0.57 11.91
CA ASP A 59 11.92 -0.42 12.22
C ASP A 59 10.73 -0.37 11.24
N LEU A 60 10.98 -0.14 9.95
CA LEU A 60 9.96 0.03 8.91
C LEU A 60 9.73 -1.25 8.08
N PRO A 61 8.48 -1.55 7.69
CA PRO A 61 8.19 -2.70 6.83
C PRO A 61 8.54 -2.37 5.37
N VAL A 62 8.92 -3.40 4.60
CA VAL A 62 9.20 -3.26 3.15
C VAL A 62 7.94 -3.16 2.29
N PHE A 63 6.76 -3.46 2.84
CA PHE A 63 5.48 -3.48 2.14
C PHE A 63 5.55 -4.24 0.79
N THR A 64 4.92 -3.72 -0.25
CA THR A 64 4.94 -4.26 -1.62
C THR A 64 6.04 -3.61 -2.48
N LEU A 65 7.02 -2.90 -1.87
CA LEU A 65 8.09 -2.23 -2.62
C LEU A 65 8.94 -3.17 -3.48
N PRO A 66 9.35 -4.36 -3.02
CA PRO A 66 10.10 -5.28 -3.88
C PRO A 66 9.34 -5.63 -5.16
N PHE A 67 8.04 -5.92 -5.02
CA PHE A 67 7.15 -6.21 -6.15
C PHE A 67 6.99 -4.99 -7.07
N ASN A 68 6.72 -3.80 -6.52
CA ASN A 68 6.54 -2.59 -7.31
C ASN A 68 7.80 -2.23 -8.11
N ILE A 69 8.99 -2.33 -7.49
CA ILE A 69 10.27 -2.06 -8.17
C ILE A 69 10.50 -3.07 -9.30
N ALA A 70 10.30 -4.36 -9.03
CA ALA A 70 10.48 -5.41 -10.03
C ALA A 70 9.54 -5.22 -11.23
N VAL A 71 8.25 -4.97 -10.99
CA VAL A 71 7.26 -4.72 -12.04
C VAL A 71 7.57 -3.44 -12.82
N THR A 72 7.95 -2.37 -12.14
CA THR A 72 8.30 -1.09 -12.81
C THR A 72 9.53 -1.27 -13.71
N LEU A 73 10.56 -1.97 -13.22
CA LEU A 73 11.77 -2.25 -13.99
C LEU A 73 11.48 -3.15 -15.19
N TYR A 74 10.66 -4.18 -15.02
CA TYR A 74 10.24 -5.07 -16.10
C TYR A 74 9.46 -4.33 -17.20
N LEU A 75 8.47 -3.52 -16.81
CA LEU A 75 7.66 -2.74 -17.75
C LEU A 75 8.50 -1.67 -18.46
N ALA A 76 9.48 -1.09 -17.77
CA ALA A 76 10.44 -0.16 -18.38
C ALA A 76 11.39 -0.86 -19.36
N ALA A 77 11.84 -2.09 -19.05
CA ALA A 77 12.75 -2.86 -19.89
C ALA A 77 12.08 -3.46 -21.14
N THR A 78 10.81 -3.86 -21.03
CA THR A 78 10.02 -4.31 -22.18
C THR A 78 9.58 -3.11 -23.01
N GLY A 79 8.85 -2.18 -22.38
CA GLY A 79 8.30 -1.00 -23.05
C GLY A 79 7.23 -1.34 -24.11
N HIS A 80 6.56 -0.30 -24.61
CA HIS A 80 5.50 -0.48 -25.61
C HIS A 80 6.02 -1.02 -26.95
N TYR A 81 7.28 -0.72 -27.29
CA TYR A 81 7.89 -1.08 -28.57
C TYR A 81 8.53 -2.48 -28.57
N ASN A 82 8.31 -3.28 -27.53
CA ASN A 82 8.84 -4.65 -27.50
C ASN A 82 8.17 -5.52 -28.58
N LEU A 83 8.98 -6.16 -29.43
CA LEU A 83 8.49 -7.04 -30.49
C LEU A 83 7.82 -8.33 -29.96
N PHE A 84 8.13 -8.75 -28.73
CA PHE A 84 7.67 -10.01 -28.17
C PHE A 84 6.63 -9.83 -27.05
N PHE A 85 6.76 -8.78 -26.24
CA PHE A 85 5.87 -8.51 -25.08
C PHE A 85 5.50 -7.02 -24.97
N PRO A 86 4.67 -6.49 -25.90
CA PRO A 86 4.26 -5.10 -25.85
C PRO A 86 3.39 -4.82 -24.62
N THR A 87 3.73 -3.78 -23.88
CA THR A 87 2.93 -3.30 -22.73
C THR A 87 1.81 -2.37 -23.20
N THR A 88 0.75 -2.21 -22.41
CA THR A 88 -0.31 -1.23 -22.70
C THR A 88 0.26 0.18 -22.71
N LEU A 89 0.03 0.94 -23.78
CA LEU A 89 0.52 2.30 -23.89
C LEU A 89 -0.30 3.22 -22.97
N LEU A 90 0.36 3.74 -21.94
CA LEU A 90 -0.21 4.76 -21.06
C LEU A 90 0.25 6.13 -21.54
N GLN A 91 -0.71 7.01 -21.86
CA GLN A 91 -0.41 8.39 -22.27
C GLN A 91 -0.73 9.35 -21.13
N PRO A 92 0.05 10.44 -20.99
CA PRO A 92 -0.34 11.54 -20.13
C PRO A 92 -1.65 12.15 -20.61
N ILE A 93 -2.47 12.57 -19.66
CA ILE A 93 -3.70 13.30 -19.93
C ILE A 93 -3.32 14.63 -20.58
N SER A 94 -3.64 14.79 -21.87
CA SER A 94 -3.29 15.96 -22.68
C SER A 94 -4.41 16.99 -22.77
N SER A 95 -5.59 16.69 -22.23
CA SER A 95 -6.77 17.56 -22.27
C SER A 95 -7.59 17.46 -20.98
N VAL A 96 -8.31 18.54 -20.65
CA VAL A 96 -9.17 18.58 -19.45
C VAL A 96 -10.38 17.65 -19.69
N PRO A 97 -10.66 16.69 -18.78
CA PRO A 97 -11.81 15.80 -18.93
C PRO A 97 -13.12 16.60 -18.81
N ASN A 98 -14.10 16.30 -19.68
CA ASN A 98 -15.41 16.94 -19.66
C ASN A 98 -16.27 16.35 -18.52
N ILE A 99 -16.33 17.04 -17.37
CA ILE A 99 -17.10 16.64 -16.19
C ILE A 99 -18.45 17.37 -16.14
N THR A 100 -19.56 16.63 -16.24
CA THR A 100 -20.91 17.17 -16.04
C THR A 100 -21.29 17.10 -14.55
N TRP A 101 -21.56 18.26 -13.95
CA TRP A 101 -21.86 18.40 -12.51
C TRP A 101 -23.11 17.63 -12.04
N SER A 102 -23.97 17.19 -12.95
CA SER A 102 -25.21 16.45 -12.66
C SER A 102 -25.01 14.98 -12.28
N GLU A 103 -23.86 14.37 -12.60
CA GLU A 103 -23.53 12.95 -12.32
C GLU A 103 -22.67 12.78 -11.04
N VAL A 104 -22.46 13.86 -10.31
CA VAL A 104 -21.51 13.93 -9.18
C VAL A 104 -22.15 13.36 -7.90
N GLN A 105 -22.26 12.03 -7.83
CA GLN A 105 -22.60 11.28 -6.61
C GLN A 105 -21.41 10.48 -6.04
N VAL A 106 -20.18 10.89 -6.40
CA VAL A 106 -18.94 10.10 -6.27
C VAL A 106 -18.13 10.52 -5.02
N PRO A 107 -17.32 9.63 -4.39
CA PRO A 107 -16.77 9.84 -3.04
C PRO A 107 -15.97 11.13 -2.90
N LEU A 108 -16.03 11.74 -1.71
CA LEU A 108 -15.49 13.05 -1.32
C LEU A 108 -14.07 13.41 -1.81
N VAL A 109 -13.23 12.41 -2.12
CA VAL A 109 -11.82 12.55 -2.54
C VAL A 109 -11.66 12.65 -4.05
N ALA A 110 -12.55 12.04 -4.82
CA ALA A 110 -12.58 12.17 -6.28
C ALA A 110 -13.13 13.54 -6.71
N LEU A 111 -14.00 14.12 -5.89
CA LEU A 111 -14.59 15.44 -6.12
C LEU A 111 -13.55 16.58 -6.05
N THR A 112 -12.53 16.43 -5.20
CA THR A 112 -11.48 17.45 -5.04
C THR A 112 -10.42 17.43 -6.14
N LEU A 113 -10.35 16.39 -6.98
CA LEU A 113 -9.26 16.21 -7.94
C LEU A 113 -9.69 16.16 -9.42
N ALA A 114 -10.98 16.36 -9.72
CA ALA A 114 -11.51 16.29 -11.09
C ALA A 114 -11.05 15.03 -11.86
N THR A 115 -10.91 13.91 -11.14
CA THR A 115 -10.46 12.64 -11.72
C THR A 115 -11.54 12.05 -12.63
N PRO A 116 -11.17 11.49 -13.82
CA PRO A 116 -12.13 10.89 -14.73
C PRO A 116 -12.94 9.76 -14.06
N PHE A 117 -14.25 9.69 -14.34
CA PHE A 117 -15.16 8.71 -13.75
C PHE A 117 -14.71 7.25 -13.97
N ASP A 118 -14.13 6.94 -15.14
CA ASP A 118 -13.63 5.58 -15.44
C ASP A 118 -12.60 5.10 -14.40
N SER A 119 -11.65 5.96 -14.02
CA SER A 119 -10.61 5.61 -13.04
C SER A 119 -11.19 5.35 -11.64
N ILE A 120 -12.35 5.93 -11.34
CA ILE A 120 -13.05 5.78 -10.07
C ILE A 120 -13.87 4.48 -10.08
N TYR A 121 -14.59 4.20 -11.17
CA TYR A 121 -15.35 2.96 -11.35
C TYR A 121 -14.46 1.72 -11.34
N PHE A 122 -13.28 1.78 -11.97
CA PHE A 122 -12.29 0.72 -11.90
C PHE A 122 -11.56 0.63 -10.55
N GLY A 123 -11.88 1.51 -9.59
CA GLY A 123 -11.35 1.46 -8.22
C GLY A 123 -9.86 1.79 -8.08
N LEU A 124 -9.20 2.30 -9.13
CA LEU A 124 -7.76 2.57 -9.14
C LEU A 124 -7.35 3.60 -8.09
N CYS A 125 -8.16 4.63 -7.87
CA CYS A 125 -7.92 5.65 -6.83
C CYS A 125 -8.21 5.12 -5.41
N GLY A 126 -9.09 4.13 -5.28
CA GLY A 126 -9.56 3.61 -4.00
C GLY A 126 -8.59 2.63 -3.36
N PHE A 127 -8.01 1.71 -4.15
CA PHE A 127 -7.24 0.60 -3.62
C PHE A 127 -6.00 1.03 -2.80
N ASN A 128 -5.19 1.96 -3.32
CA ASN A 128 -4.01 2.48 -2.62
C ASN A 128 -4.37 3.17 -1.29
N SER A 129 -5.47 3.92 -1.30
CA SER A 129 -6.01 4.65 -0.15
C SER A 129 -6.51 3.68 0.93
N THR A 130 -7.20 2.61 0.52
CA THR A 130 -7.66 1.54 1.41
C THR A 130 -6.48 0.80 2.03
N LEU A 131 -5.44 0.44 1.27
CA LEU A 131 -4.23 -0.18 1.81
C LEU A 131 -3.52 0.71 2.83
N ALA A 132 -3.41 2.01 2.54
CA ALA A 132 -2.82 2.99 3.45
C ALA A 132 -3.62 3.10 4.75
N CYS A 133 -4.96 3.17 4.64
CA CYS A 133 -5.86 3.20 5.78
C CYS A 133 -5.74 1.94 6.64
N ILE A 134 -5.61 0.75 6.05
CA ILE A 134 -5.45 -0.50 6.81
C ILE A 134 -4.10 -0.52 7.53
N ALA A 135 -3.02 -0.09 6.85
CA ALA A 135 -1.68 -0.07 7.43
C ALA A 135 -1.58 0.86 8.65
N ILE A 136 -2.07 2.09 8.52
CA ILE A 136 -2.00 3.10 9.59
C ILE A 136 -3.13 2.92 10.61
N GLY A 137 -4.31 2.46 10.20
CA GLY A 137 -5.51 2.33 11.03
C GLY A 137 -5.59 1.04 11.86
N GLY A 138 -4.47 0.61 12.47
CA GLY A 138 -4.47 -0.50 13.42
C GLY A 138 -3.35 -1.54 13.24
N MET A 139 -2.79 -1.66 12.04
CA MET A 139 -1.73 -2.64 11.79
C MET A 139 -0.39 -2.18 12.36
N PHE A 140 0.10 -1.00 11.99
CA PHE A 140 1.40 -0.49 12.45
C PHE A 140 1.28 0.59 13.54
N TYR A 141 0.11 1.21 13.67
CA TYR A 141 -0.23 2.04 14.83
C TYR A 141 -1.32 1.37 15.65
N VAL A 142 -1.33 1.60 16.96
CA VAL A 142 -2.44 1.17 17.82
C VAL A 142 -3.70 1.92 17.41
N ILE A 143 -4.81 1.19 17.28
CA ILE A 143 -6.10 1.81 16.97
C ILE A 143 -6.60 2.65 18.16
N THR A 144 -6.62 3.96 17.95
CA THR A 144 -7.17 5.01 18.80
C THR A 144 -7.93 6.00 17.92
N TRP A 145 -8.69 6.93 18.51
CA TRP A 145 -9.37 7.96 17.72
C TRP A 145 -8.37 8.85 16.94
N GLN A 146 -7.22 9.16 17.55
CA GLN A 146 -6.19 10.01 16.92
C GLN A 146 -5.54 9.30 15.74
N THR A 147 -5.23 8.01 15.88
CA THR A 147 -4.66 7.21 14.79
C THR A 147 -5.69 6.90 13.71
N HIS A 148 -6.99 6.87 14.03
CA HIS A 148 -8.04 6.78 13.04
C HIS A 148 -8.10 8.03 12.15
N VAL A 149 -8.07 9.24 12.73
CA VAL A 149 -7.95 10.49 11.96
C VAL A 149 -6.65 10.51 11.13
N LEU A 150 -5.54 10.05 11.72
CA LEU A 150 -4.27 9.93 11.01
C LEU A 150 -4.35 8.94 9.83
N ALA A 151 -5.08 7.83 9.97
CA ALA A 151 -5.29 6.85 8.91
C ALA A 151 -6.15 7.42 7.76
N VAL A 152 -7.18 8.21 8.07
CA VAL A 152 -7.96 8.94 7.07
C VAL A 152 -7.07 9.94 6.33
N ALA A 153 -6.25 10.71 7.04
CA ALA A 153 -5.29 11.64 6.42
C ALA A 153 -4.29 10.90 5.51
N CYS A 154 -3.79 9.74 5.94
CA CYS A 154 -2.91 8.91 5.11
C CYS A 154 -3.61 8.38 3.85
N ALA A 155 -4.88 7.98 3.96
CA ALA A 155 -5.67 7.53 2.83
C ALA A 155 -5.90 8.65 1.80
N LEU A 156 -6.21 9.86 2.27
CA LEU A 156 -6.33 11.05 1.40
C LEU A 156 -5.00 11.39 0.71
N PHE A 157 -3.91 11.34 1.47
CA PHE A 157 -2.57 11.57 0.92
C PHE A 157 -2.20 10.52 -0.13
N ALA A 158 -2.52 9.24 0.10
CA ALA A 158 -2.28 8.17 -0.85
C ALA A 158 -3.12 8.31 -2.13
N ALA A 159 -4.36 8.80 -2.04
CA ALA A 159 -5.17 9.12 -3.21
C ALA A 159 -4.53 10.23 -4.05
N TYR A 160 -4.11 11.32 -3.40
CA TYR A 160 -3.47 12.45 -4.06
C TYR A 160 -2.14 12.02 -4.71
N LEU A 161 -1.29 11.35 -3.95
CA LEU A 161 -0.02 10.83 -4.45
C LEU A 161 -0.25 9.82 -5.60
N GLY A 162 -1.35 9.07 -5.56
CA GLY A 162 -1.77 8.19 -6.64
C GLY A 162 -1.98 8.91 -7.95
N THR A 163 -2.75 10.00 -7.93
CA THR A 163 -2.98 10.82 -9.13
C THR A 163 -1.69 11.51 -9.62
N ALA A 164 -0.90 12.07 -8.71
CA ALA A 164 0.36 12.73 -9.05
C ALA A 164 1.36 11.75 -9.69
N LEU A 165 1.49 10.55 -9.11
CA LEU A 165 2.41 9.54 -9.60
C LEU A 165 1.91 8.88 -10.89
N ALA A 166 0.59 8.72 -11.06
CA ALA A 166 0.00 8.27 -12.32
C ALA A 166 0.37 9.22 -13.47
N ASN A 167 0.22 10.53 -13.25
CA ASN A 167 0.59 11.54 -14.23
C ASN A 167 2.10 11.54 -14.49
N GLY A 168 2.94 11.49 -13.45
CA GLY A 168 4.40 11.46 -13.60
C GLY A 168 4.89 10.22 -14.35
N LEU A 169 4.37 9.04 -14.02
CA LEU A 169 4.78 7.76 -14.64
C LEU A 169 4.18 7.56 -16.03
N SER A 170 3.05 8.20 -16.35
CA SER A 170 2.48 8.17 -17.70
C SER A 170 3.41 8.76 -18.77
N VAL A 171 4.32 9.68 -18.39
CA VAL A 171 5.38 10.20 -19.29
C VAL A 171 6.30 9.08 -19.78
N PHE A 172 6.52 8.06 -18.94
CA PHE A 172 7.32 6.89 -19.25
C PHE A 172 6.47 5.69 -19.73
N GLY A 173 5.15 5.85 -19.85
CA GLY A 173 4.23 4.76 -20.18
C GLY A 173 4.09 3.71 -19.06
N LEU A 174 4.38 4.06 -17.81
CA LEU A 174 4.39 3.13 -16.68
C LEU A 174 3.18 3.31 -15.75
N PRO A 175 2.59 2.22 -15.22
CA PRO A 175 1.52 2.31 -14.24
C PRO A 175 2.05 2.63 -12.83
N PRO A 176 1.30 3.36 -11.99
CA PRO A 176 1.69 3.67 -10.61
C PRO A 176 1.64 2.48 -9.65
N CYS A 177 0.96 1.39 -10.00
CA CYS A 177 0.82 0.19 -9.17
C CYS A 177 0.49 0.53 -7.70
N THR A 178 1.24 -0.02 -6.73
CA THR A 178 1.07 0.29 -5.30
C THR A 178 2.15 1.22 -4.73
N TRP A 179 2.90 1.91 -5.59
CA TRP A 179 3.84 2.95 -5.14
C TRP A 179 3.18 4.04 -4.28
N PRO A 180 1.98 4.55 -4.61
CA PRO A 180 1.33 5.57 -3.81
C PRO A 180 1.06 5.12 -2.38
N PHE A 181 0.60 3.87 -2.21
CA PHE A 181 0.44 3.25 -0.90
C PHE A 181 1.77 3.16 -0.15
N CYS A 182 2.80 2.56 -0.75
CA CYS A 182 4.08 2.33 -0.06
C CYS A 182 4.73 3.63 0.40
N LEU A 183 4.79 4.63 -0.48
CA LEU A 183 5.37 5.93 -0.15
C LEU A 183 4.57 6.62 0.94
N SER A 184 3.24 6.64 0.84
CA SER A 184 2.38 7.27 1.84
C SER A 184 2.48 6.60 3.21
N ALA A 185 2.41 5.27 3.26
CA ALA A 185 2.49 4.52 4.51
C ALA A 185 3.87 4.69 5.17
N LEU A 186 4.96 4.67 4.39
CA LEU A 186 6.30 4.91 4.93
C LEU A 186 6.48 6.34 5.46
N THR A 187 6.00 7.36 4.74
CA THR A 187 6.03 8.75 5.21
C THR A 187 5.30 8.89 6.54
N PHE A 188 4.11 8.29 6.68
CA PHE A 188 3.34 8.36 7.91
C PHE A 188 3.94 7.52 9.04
N LEU A 189 4.63 6.42 8.75
CA LEU A 189 5.34 5.64 9.77
C LEU A 189 6.64 6.29 10.25
N LEU A 190 7.26 7.11 9.40
CA LEU A 190 8.41 7.94 9.76
C LEU A 190 8.01 9.17 10.58
N LEU A 191 6.72 9.52 10.61
CA LEU A 191 6.22 10.67 11.36
C LEU A 191 6.41 10.43 12.85
N THR A 192 7.24 11.29 13.46
CA THR A 192 7.44 11.31 14.91
C THR A 192 6.47 12.29 15.55
N THR A 193 5.92 11.92 16.70
CA THR A 193 4.98 12.75 17.45
C THR A 193 5.18 12.56 18.93
N ASN A 194 4.96 13.63 19.70
CA ASN A 194 5.00 13.61 21.17
C ASN A 194 3.66 13.20 21.78
N ASN A 195 2.63 12.94 20.95
CA ASN A 195 1.32 12.58 21.44
C ASN A 195 1.26 11.09 21.85
N PRO A 196 1.04 10.75 23.13
CA PRO A 196 0.98 9.37 23.60
C PRO A 196 -0.18 8.56 23.02
N ALA A 197 -1.21 9.22 22.45
CA ALA A 197 -2.33 8.57 21.79
C ALA A 197 -1.99 8.04 20.38
N ILE A 198 -0.87 8.50 19.79
CA ILE A 198 -0.36 8.04 18.50
C ILE A 198 0.85 7.16 18.78
N TYR A 199 0.58 5.87 19.02
CA TYR A 199 1.62 4.90 19.34
C TYR A 199 1.90 3.97 18.16
N ARG A 200 3.14 3.99 17.68
CA ARG A 200 3.64 3.08 16.64
C ARG A 200 4.12 1.78 17.29
N LEU A 201 3.69 0.65 16.76
CA LEU A 201 4.15 -0.66 17.22
C LEU A 201 5.55 -0.99 16.67
N PRO A 202 6.39 -1.66 17.47
CA PRO A 202 7.61 -2.27 16.94
C PRO A 202 7.25 -3.43 16.00
N LEU A 203 7.97 -3.60 14.89
CA LEU A 203 7.62 -4.59 13.85
C LEU A 203 7.53 -6.01 14.38
N SER A 204 8.41 -6.36 15.33
CA SER A 204 8.44 -7.70 15.95
C SER A 204 7.17 -8.07 16.73
N LYS A 205 6.28 -7.11 17.00
CA LYS A 205 5.03 -7.28 17.75
C LYS A 205 3.78 -7.01 16.91
N VAL A 206 3.96 -6.54 15.67
CA VAL A 206 2.84 -6.28 14.76
C VAL A 206 2.19 -7.60 14.37
N THR A 207 0.88 -7.69 14.62
CA THR A 207 0.06 -8.85 14.25
C THR A 207 -1.19 -8.38 13.51
N TYR A 208 -2.31 -8.21 14.21
CA TYR A 208 -3.56 -7.66 13.69
C TYR A 208 -4.12 -6.63 14.68
N PRO A 209 -5.02 -5.71 14.26
CA PRO A 209 -5.36 -4.51 15.03
C PRO A 209 -5.85 -4.78 16.46
N GLU A 210 -6.63 -5.83 16.65
CA GLU A 210 -7.19 -6.22 17.94
C GLU A 210 -6.10 -6.72 18.90
N ALA A 211 -5.23 -7.61 18.44
CA ALA A 211 -4.09 -8.09 19.24
C ALA A 211 -3.07 -6.98 19.52
N ASN A 212 -2.82 -6.11 18.53
CA ASN A 212 -1.95 -4.94 18.68
C ASN A 212 -2.45 -4.00 19.78
N ARG A 213 -3.78 -3.80 19.85
CA ARG A 213 -4.41 -2.99 20.89
C ARG A 213 -4.32 -3.64 22.27
N ILE A 214 -4.55 -4.95 22.37
CA ILE A 214 -4.41 -5.69 23.63
C ILE A 214 -2.97 -5.62 24.14
N TYR A 215 -1.98 -5.82 23.25
CA TYR A 215 -0.57 -5.69 23.56
C TYR A 215 -0.24 -4.31 24.15
N TYR A 216 -0.68 -3.23 23.50
CA TYR A 216 -0.49 -1.86 24.00
C TYR A 216 -1.11 -1.64 25.39
N LEU A 217 -2.35 -2.10 25.61
CA LEU A 217 -3.01 -1.96 26.90
C LEU A 217 -2.29 -2.72 28.02
N SER A 218 -1.73 -3.90 27.73
CA SER A 218 -0.93 -4.67 28.69
C SER A 218 0.38 -3.96 29.06
N GLN A 219 1.08 -3.39 28.07
CA GLN A 219 2.28 -2.59 28.28
C GLN A 219 1.98 -1.36 29.14
N GLU A 220 0.88 -0.67 28.86
CA GLU A 220 0.44 0.50 29.62
C GLU A 220 0.10 0.15 31.08
N LYS A 221 -0.56 -0.99 31.32
CA LYS A 221 -0.84 -1.48 32.68
C LYS A 221 0.46 -1.79 33.45
N ASN A 222 1.40 -2.48 32.81
CA ASN A 222 2.69 -2.83 33.43
C ASN A 222 3.53 -1.59 33.74
N ARG A 223 3.52 -0.60 32.84
CA ARG A 223 4.18 0.70 33.02
C ARG A 223 3.63 1.42 34.25
N ARG A 224 2.30 1.51 34.38
CA ARG A 224 1.64 2.15 35.54
C ARG A 224 1.95 1.43 36.85
N ALA A 225 1.88 0.10 36.87
CA ALA A 225 2.21 -0.69 38.06
C ALA A 225 3.66 -0.42 38.53
N SER A 226 4.62 -0.41 37.59
CA SER A 226 6.03 -0.13 37.88
C SER A 226 6.25 1.29 38.44
N THR A 227 5.53 2.28 37.91
CA THR A 227 5.58 3.66 38.41
C THR A 227 5.08 3.75 39.85
N ILE A 228 3.96 3.09 40.18
CA ILE A 228 3.40 3.06 41.53
C ILE A 228 4.40 2.42 42.51
N THR A 229 4.98 1.27 42.16
CA THR A 229 5.97 0.60 43.01
C THR A 229 7.21 1.46 43.25
N LYS A 230 7.68 2.22 42.24
CA LYS A 230 8.79 3.16 42.42
C LYS A 230 8.46 4.26 43.42
N TYR A 231 7.28 4.87 43.34
CA TYR A 231 6.87 5.89 44.31
C TYR A 231 6.76 5.34 45.73
N GLN A 232 6.17 4.14 45.88
CA GLN A 232 6.11 3.47 47.18
C GLN A 232 7.49 3.16 47.76
N ALA A 233 8.49 2.87 46.93
CA ALA A 233 9.87 2.66 47.41
C ALA A 233 10.52 3.96 47.91
N TYR A 234 10.23 5.11 47.28
CA TYR A 234 10.71 6.41 47.75
C TYR A 234 10.07 6.83 49.08
N ASP A 235 8.80 6.54 49.31
CA ASP A 235 8.10 6.90 50.56
C ASP A 235 8.58 6.10 51.79
N ILE A 236 9.30 4.99 51.59
CA ILE A 236 9.80 4.11 52.66
C ILE A 236 11.31 4.37 52.93
N SER A 237 11.96 5.25 52.17
CA SER A 237 13.39 5.61 52.29
C SER A 237 13.60 6.90 53.07
#